data_AF-D7KED8-F1
#
_entry.id   AF-D7KED8-F1
#
_cell.length_a   1.000
_cell.length_b   1.000
_cell.length_c   1.000
_cell.angle_alpha   90.00
_cell.angle_beta   90.00
_cell.angle_gamma   90.00
#
_symmetry.space_group_name_H-M   'P 1'
#
loop_
_entity.id
_entity.type
_entity.pdbx_description
1 polymer ?
#
loop_
_entity_poly.entity_id
_entity_poly.type
_entity_poly.pdbx_seq_one_letter_code
_entity_poly.pdbx_strand_id
1 'polypeptide(L)'
;MADHNTPPYDLTKLDHYIKYQPPEEAEDFFVHVEVKVLGKGSSPLEIFLSTSVHDFIWEDEDCYEKAELYEFFVEDAGIDSYEAQFLVNDLILYVNKVTRPLDEDFTGVFKLMAEVTVKPVDLNHAGSDQTESH
;
A
#
# COMPACT_ATOMS: atom_id res chain seq x y z
N MET A 1 -4.67 -16.16 -24.36
CA MET A 1 -5.11 -14.81 -23.96
C MET A 1 -4.78 -14.71 -22.49
N ALA A 2 -3.78 -13.89 -22.12
CA ALA A 2 -3.49 -13.65 -20.72
C ALA A 2 -4.67 -12.87 -20.12
N ASP A 3 -5.15 -13.31 -18.97
CA ASP A 3 -6.25 -12.67 -18.28
C ASP A 3 -5.71 -11.37 -17.65
N HIS A 4 -5.80 -10.27 -18.40
CA HIS A 4 -5.32 -8.94 -17.98
C HIS A 4 -6.13 -8.33 -16.82
N ASN A 5 -7.11 -9.06 -16.26
CA ASN A 5 -7.99 -8.56 -15.21
C ASN A 5 -7.58 -8.94 -13.79
N THR A 6 -6.46 -9.66 -13.60
CA THR A 6 -6.00 -10.03 -12.26
C THR A 6 -4.89 -9.08 -11.83
N PRO A 7 -5.01 -8.38 -10.68
CA PRO A 7 -3.95 -7.53 -10.17
C PRO A 7 -2.63 -8.31 -10.07
N PRO A 8 -1.48 -7.69 -10.42
CA PRO A 8 -0.16 -8.31 -10.37
C PRO A 8 0.33 -8.53 -8.93
N TYR A 9 -0.51 -8.26 -7.93
CA TYR A 9 -0.28 -8.49 -6.52
C TYR A 9 -1.52 -9.11 -5.86
N ASP A 10 -1.33 -9.63 -4.66
CA ASP A 10 -2.40 -9.99 -3.72
C ASP A 10 -2.17 -9.26 -2.40
N LEU A 11 -3.18 -8.54 -1.91
CA LEU A 11 -3.18 -8.02 -0.54
C LEU A 11 -3.51 -9.16 0.43
N THR A 12 -2.47 -9.88 0.87
CA THR A 12 -2.60 -11.11 1.64
C THR A 12 -2.95 -10.88 3.10
N LYS A 13 -2.68 -9.68 3.63
CA LYS A 13 -3.09 -9.27 4.96
C LYS A 13 -3.43 -7.80 4.97
N LEU A 14 -4.56 -7.46 5.59
CA LEU A 14 -4.97 -6.09 5.88
C LEU A 14 -5.59 -6.09 7.27
N ASP A 15 -4.83 -5.59 8.24
CA ASP A 15 -5.20 -5.59 9.65
C ASP A 15 -5.00 -4.20 10.25
N HIS A 16 -5.67 -3.94 11.37
CA HIS A 16 -5.52 -2.68 12.08
C HIS A 16 -5.67 -2.82 13.58
N TYR A 17 -5.18 -1.81 14.29
CA TYR A 17 -5.43 -1.61 15.70
C TYR A 17 -5.66 -0.13 15.97
N ILE A 18 -6.62 0.18 16.84
CA ILE A 18 -6.91 1.55 17.27
C ILE A 18 -6.62 1.66 18.75
N LYS A 19 -5.82 2.65 19.12
CA LYS A 19 -5.55 3.01 20.50
C LYS A 19 -6.01 4.43 20.74
N TYR A 20 -6.99 4.60 21.62
CA TYR A 20 -7.28 5.91 22.18
C TYR A 20 -6.09 6.38 23.01
N GLN A 21 -5.70 7.64 22.81
CA GLN A 21 -4.80 8.35 23.70
C GLN A 21 -5.51 9.61 24.14
N PRO A 22 -5.53 9.93 25.44
CA PRO A 22 -6.17 11.15 25.91
C PRO A 22 -5.51 12.38 25.28
N PRO A 23 -6.22 13.51 25.15
CA PRO A 23 -5.68 14.76 24.58
C PRO A 23 -4.42 15.29 25.29
N GLU A 24 -4.15 14.83 26.52
CA GLU A 24 -2.93 15.12 27.27
C GLU A 24 -1.69 14.37 26.73
N GLU A 25 -1.89 13.29 25.98
CA GLU A 25 -0.88 12.39 25.42
C GLU A 25 -0.77 12.48 23.89
N ALA A 26 -1.82 12.93 23.20
CA ALA A 26 -1.87 13.06 21.75
C ALA A 26 -2.69 14.29 21.35
N GLU A 27 -2.13 15.14 20.50
CA GLU A 27 -2.79 16.35 20.01
C GLU A 27 -3.78 16.06 18.87
N ASP A 28 -3.66 14.90 18.20
CA ASP A 28 -4.44 14.53 17.03
C ASP A 28 -4.59 12.99 16.91
N PHE A 29 -5.33 12.56 15.90
CA PHE A 29 -5.46 11.16 15.49
C PHE A 29 -4.47 10.83 14.37
N PHE A 30 -3.48 10.00 14.69
CA PHE A 30 -2.44 9.60 13.76
C PHE A 30 -2.69 8.23 13.14
N VAL A 31 -2.28 8.05 11.89
CA VAL A 31 -2.13 6.74 11.26
C VAL A 31 -0.66 6.35 11.20
N HIS A 32 -0.33 5.17 11.72
CA HIS A 32 0.94 4.50 11.52
C HIS A 32 0.77 3.39 10.50
N VAL A 33 1.43 3.51 9.36
CA VAL A 33 1.36 2.53 8.28
C VAL A 33 2.60 1.65 8.33
N GLU A 34 2.39 0.34 8.38
CA GLU A 34 3.41 -0.69 8.23
C GLU A 34 3.02 -1.54 7.02
N VAL A 35 3.80 -1.44 5.94
CA VAL A 35 3.60 -2.25 4.73
C VAL A 35 4.78 -3.19 4.55
N LYS A 36 4.45 -4.44 4.25
CA LYS A 36 5.41 -5.48 3.91
C LYS A 36 5.10 -6.06 2.54
N VAL A 37 6.08 -6.06 1.65
CA VAL A 37 5.97 -6.65 0.32
C VAL A 37 6.80 -7.93 0.25
N LEU A 38 6.15 -9.01 -0.18
CA LEU A 38 6.74 -10.33 -0.37
C LEU A 38 6.94 -10.59 -1.86
N GLY A 39 8.21 -10.64 -2.28
CA GLY A 39 8.62 -11.06 -3.62
C GLY A 39 9.04 -12.53 -3.66
N LYS A 40 8.90 -13.18 -4.81
CA LYS A 40 9.30 -14.59 -4.98
C LYS A 40 10.83 -14.70 -5.03
N GLY A 41 11.44 -15.18 -3.95
CA GLY A 41 12.88 -15.47 -3.87
C GLY A 41 13.76 -14.30 -3.45
N SER A 42 13.16 -13.19 -3.03
CA SER A 42 13.85 -12.03 -2.43
C SER A 42 13.51 -11.89 -0.94
N SER A 43 14.33 -11.13 -0.23
CA SER A 43 13.98 -10.67 1.12
C SER A 43 12.74 -9.77 1.05
N PRO A 44 11.88 -9.78 2.08
CA PRO A 44 10.76 -8.84 2.16
C PRO A 44 11.24 -7.39 2.12
N LEU A 45 10.47 -6.54 1.45
CA LEU A 45 10.60 -5.09 1.51
C LEU A 45 9.61 -4.56 2.53
N GLU A 46 10.01 -3.57 3.31
CA GLU A 46 9.17 -3.03 4.38
C GLU A 46 9.29 -1.49 4.41
N ILE A 47 8.17 -0.82 4.65
CA ILE A 47 8.11 0.63 4.85
C ILE A 47 7.24 0.96 6.07
N PHE A 48 7.66 1.98 6.81
CA PHE A 48 7.01 2.46 8.01
C PHE A 48 6.81 3.97 7.92
N LEU A 49 5.55 4.41 8.01
CA LEU A 49 5.17 5.81 7.83
C LEU A 49 4.25 6.25 8.96
N SER A 50 4.24 7.54 9.25
CA SER A 50 3.35 8.13 10.24
C SER A 50 2.86 9.48 9.78
N THR A 51 1.55 9.66 9.71
CA THR A 51 0.92 10.93 9.32
C THR A 51 -0.42 11.08 10.03
N SER A 52 -1.06 12.26 9.97
CA SER A 52 -2.39 12.42 10.55
C SER A 52 -3.42 11.61 9.75
N VAL A 53 -4.49 11.14 10.41
CA VAL A 53 -5.59 10.46 9.72
C VAL A 53 -6.25 11.39 8.72
N HIS A 54 -6.30 12.70 9.02
CA HIS A 54 -6.83 13.70 8.12
C HIS A 54 -6.01 13.77 6.83
N ASP A 55 -4.70 13.97 6.94
CA ASP A 55 -3.80 14.09 5.79
C ASP A 55 -3.82 12.79 4.98
N PHE A 56 -3.77 11.63 5.65
CA PHE A 56 -3.81 10.33 4.98
C PHE A 56 -5.12 10.05 4.23
N ILE A 57 -6.25 10.65 4.60
CA ILE A 57 -7.52 10.42 3.88
C ILE A 57 -7.77 11.47 2.81
N TRP A 58 -7.46 12.74 3.10
CA TRP A 58 -7.99 13.87 2.32
C TRP A 58 -6.94 14.62 1.50
N GLU A 59 -5.69 14.65 1.94
CA GLU A 59 -4.64 15.43 1.28
C GLU A 59 -3.92 14.60 0.22
N ASP A 60 -4.27 14.75 -1.06
CA ASP A 60 -3.70 13.94 -2.15
C ASP A 60 -2.34 14.47 -2.63
N GLU A 61 -2.22 15.76 -2.93
CA GLU A 61 -0.98 16.37 -3.47
C GLU A 61 0.01 16.79 -2.38
N ASP A 62 -0.47 17.03 -1.15
CA ASP A 62 0.32 17.61 -0.06
C ASP A 62 0.73 16.59 1.03
N CYS A 63 0.26 15.33 0.95
CA CYS A 63 0.66 14.29 1.90
C CYS A 63 1.92 13.55 1.41
N TYR A 64 3.08 13.95 1.94
CA TYR A 64 4.37 13.34 1.64
C TYR A 64 4.38 11.83 1.88
N GLU A 65 3.77 11.36 2.97
CA GLU A 65 3.77 9.92 3.31
C GLU A 65 2.95 9.08 2.32
N LYS A 66 1.89 9.63 1.70
CA LYS A 66 1.18 8.92 0.62
C LYS A 66 2.05 8.79 -0.63
N ALA A 67 2.74 9.87 -0.99
CA ALA A 67 3.65 9.87 -2.13
C ALA A 67 4.79 8.86 -1.89
N GLU A 68 5.37 8.84 -0.70
CA GLU A 68 6.41 7.87 -0.32
C GLU A 68 5.90 6.42 -0.37
N LEU A 69 4.66 6.16 0.10
CA LEU A 69 4.05 4.85 0.01
C LEU A 69 3.82 4.40 -1.44
N TYR A 70 3.39 5.33 -2.31
CA TYR A 70 3.23 5.07 -3.73
C TYR A 70 4.58 4.79 -4.41
N GLU A 71 5.59 5.63 -4.17
CA GLU A 71 6.94 5.45 -4.71
C GLU A 71 7.55 4.11 -4.27
N PHE A 72 7.37 3.72 -3.01
CA PHE A 72 7.78 2.41 -2.51
C PHE A 72 7.15 1.25 -3.29
N PHE A 73 5.85 1.34 -3.62
CA PHE A 73 5.20 0.29 -4.40
C PHE A 73 5.72 0.21 -5.84
N VAL A 74 6.03 1.35 -6.45
CA VAL A 74 6.47 1.41 -7.84
C VAL A 74 7.95 1.07 -7.98
N GLU A 75 8.81 1.80 -7.29
CA GLU A 75 10.26 1.78 -7.50
C GLU A 75 10.92 0.60 -6.77
N ASP A 76 10.53 0.32 -5.53
CA ASP A 76 11.13 -0.75 -4.73
C ASP A 76 10.44 -2.10 -4.96
N ALA A 77 9.11 -2.12 -4.90
CA ALA A 77 8.34 -3.35 -5.05
C ALA A 77 8.06 -3.74 -6.51
N GLY A 78 8.30 -2.86 -7.47
CA GLY A 78 8.13 -3.13 -8.90
C GLY A 78 6.68 -3.37 -9.32
N ILE A 79 5.72 -2.82 -8.57
CA ILE A 79 4.30 -2.83 -8.95
C ILE A 79 4.09 -1.76 -10.03
N ASP A 80 3.30 -2.07 -11.06
CA ASP A 80 2.94 -1.10 -12.10
C ASP A 80 2.30 0.16 -11.47
N SER A 81 2.60 1.34 -11.99
CA SER A 81 2.15 2.61 -11.42
C SER A 81 0.62 2.73 -11.30
N TYR A 82 -0.12 2.19 -12.28
CA TYR A 82 -1.57 2.17 -12.23
C TYR A 82 -2.06 1.30 -11.08
N GLU A 83 -1.49 0.11 -10.95
CA GLU A 83 -1.81 -0.88 -9.93
C GLU A 83 -1.40 -0.43 -8.51
N ALA A 84 -0.27 0.24 -8.38
CA ALA A 84 0.19 0.87 -7.15
C ALA A 84 -0.76 1.97 -6.68
N GLN A 85 -1.30 2.77 -7.60
CA GLN A 85 -2.30 3.78 -7.27
C GLN A 85 -3.58 3.16 -6.71
N PHE A 86 -4.06 2.04 -7.28
CA PHE A 86 -5.19 1.32 -6.69
C PHE A 86 -4.89 0.80 -5.29
N LEU A 87 -3.70 0.24 -5.08
CA LEU A 87 -3.31 -0.29 -3.78
C LEU A 87 -3.29 0.81 -2.72
N VAL A 88 -2.69 1.98 -3.02
CA VAL A 88 -2.69 3.13 -2.11
C VAL A 88 -4.12 3.58 -1.82
N ASN A 89 -4.97 3.69 -2.84
CA ASN A 89 -6.37 4.06 -2.67
C ASN A 89 -7.14 3.05 -1.80
N ASP A 90 -6.90 1.75 -1.96
CA ASP A 90 -7.54 0.72 -1.14
C ASP A 90 -7.16 0.86 0.34
N LEU A 91 -5.89 1.18 0.63
CA LEU A 91 -5.43 1.45 2.00
C LEU A 91 -6.09 2.71 2.57
N ILE A 92 -6.20 3.79 1.79
CA ILE A 92 -6.87 5.03 2.19
C ILE A 92 -8.35 4.78 2.49
N LEU A 93 -9.06 4.09 1.58
CA LEU A 93 -10.46 3.75 1.74
C LEU A 93 -10.68 2.85 2.96
N TYR A 94 -9.75 1.95 3.25
CA TYR A 94 -9.80 1.12 4.44
C TYR A 94 -9.66 1.95 5.72
N VAL A 95 -8.65 2.82 5.82
CA VAL A 95 -8.48 3.71 6.97
C VAL A 95 -9.74 4.55 7.17
N ASN A 96 -10.21 5.24 6.12
CA ASN A 96 -11.43 6.05 6.18
C ASN A 96 -12.66 5.25 6.65
N LYS A 97 -12.87 4.05 6.12
CA LYS A 97 -14.01 3.20 6.51
C LYS A 97 -13.98 2.86 8.01
N VAL A 98 -12.79 2.63 8.57
CA VAL A 98 -12.64 2.20 9.96
C VAL A 98 -12.63 3.39 10.93
N THR A 99 -12.07 4.54 10.52
CA THR A 99 -11.98 5.72 11.38
C THR A 99 -13.24 6.58 11.36
N ARG A 100 -14.00 6.60 10.25
CA ARG A 100 -15.22 7.42 10.09
C ARG A 100 -16.27 7.28 11.22
N PRO A 101 -16.49 6.12 11.86
CA PRO A 101 -17.43 6.01 12.97
C PRO A 101 -16.96 6.61 14.30
N LEU A 102 -15.69 7.02 14.40
CA LEU A 102 -15.13 7.61 15.61
C LEU A 102 -15.58 9.08 15.75
N ASP A 103 -15.49 9.59 16.98
CA ASP A 103 -15.78 10.99 17.28
C ASP A 103 -14.82 11.91 16.51
N GLU A 104 -15.29 13.09 16.09
CA GLU A 104 -14.44 14.10 15.44
C GLU A 104 -13.31 14.57 16.38
N ASP A 105 -13.55 14.52 17.70
CA ASP A 105 -12.58 14.85 18.74
C ASP A 105 -11.75 13.63 19.20
N PHE A 106 -11.81 12.51 18.46
CA PHE A 106 -11.02 11.32 18.82
C PHE A 106 -9.51 11.61 18.67
N THR A 107 -8.76 11.44 19.76
CA THR A 107 -7.30 11.49 19.76
C THR A 107 -6.71 10.10 19.95
N GLY A 108 -5.60 9.81 19.27
CA GLY A 108 -4.97 8.49 19.38
C GLY A 108 -4.20 8.05 18.16
N VAL A 109 -4.07 6.74 18.02
CA VAL A 109 -3.29 6.09 16.97
C VAL A 109 -4.10 4.99 16.31
N PHE A 110 -4.18 5.04 14.99
CA PHE A 110 -4.59 3.96 14.10
C PHE A 110 -3.33 3.29 13.55
N LYS A 111 -3.06 2.04 13.90
CA LYS A 111 -1.99 1.27 13.27
C LYS A 111 -2.56 0.44 12.14
N LEU A 112 -2.13 0.70 10.90
CA LEU A 112 -2.42 -0.07 9.70
C LEU A 112 -1.27 -1.05 9.43
N MET A 113 -1.60 -2.33 9.21
CA MET A 113 -0.64 -3.35 8.81
C MET A 113 -1.09 -4.01 7.51
N ALA A 114 -0.30 -3.89 6.46
CA ALA A 114 -0.57 -4.47 5.14
C ALA A 114 0.55 -5.42 4.72
N GLU A 115 0.19 -6.62 4.28
CA GLU A 115 1.12 -7.53 3.60
C GLU A 115 0.67 -7.74 2.16
N VAL A 116 1.56 -7.46 1.22
CA VAL A 116 1.31 -7.50 -0.22
C VAL A 116 2.24 -8.54 -0.83
N THR A 117 1.69 -9.50 -1.58
CA THR A 117 2.49 -10.50 -2.29
C THR A 117 2.49 -10.17 -3.77
N VAL A 118 3.65 -9.91 -4.37
CA VAL A 118 3.77 -9.63 -5.81
C VAL A 118 3.82 -10.96 -6.56
N LYS A 119 2.95 -11.10 -7.57
CA LYS A 119 2.92 -12.29 -8.42
C LYS A 119 4.10 -12.25 -9.39
N PRO A 120 4.73 -13.40 -9.68
CA PRO A 120 5.72 -13.45 -10.74
C PRO A 120 5.06 -13.08 -12.07
N VAL A 121 5.65 -12.12 -12.77
CA VAL A 121 5.28 -11.84 -14.17
C VAL A 121 5.73 -13.05 -14.99
N ASP A 122 4.77 -13.82 -15.52
CA ASP A 122 5.08 -14.82 -16.55
C ASP A 122 5.54 -14.06 -17.81
N LEU A 123 6.86 -13.83 -17.90
CA LEU A 123 7.52 -13.43 -19.12
C LEU A 123 7.39 -14.59 -20.11
N ASN A 124 6.26 -14.66 -20.82
CA ASN A 124 6.15 -15.48 -22.02
C ASN A 124 7.23 -15.00 -23.00
N HIS A 125 8.36 -15.71 -23.05
CA HIS A 125 9.38 -15.57 -24.08
C HIS A 125 8.79 -15.97 -25.44
N ALA A 126 8.00 -15.08 -26.03
CA ALA A 126 7.58 -15.18 -27.42
C ALA A 126 8.60 -14.43 -28.28
N GLY A 127 9.49 -15.18 -28.95
CA GLY A 127 10.35 -14.63 -30.00
C GLY A 127 11.79 -15.15 -29.99
N SER A 128 11.99 -16.46 -30.06
CA SER A 128 13.26 -17.02 -30.57
C SER A 128 12.95 -17.93 -31.75
N ASP A 129 12.40 -17.35 -32.81
CA ASP A 129 12.53 -17.94 -34.14
C ASP A 129 13.89 -17.50 -34.68
N GLN A 130 14.90 -18.35 -34.45
CA GLN A 130 16.13 -18.31 -35.22
C GLN A 130 15.77 -18.55 -36.69
N THR A 131 15.80 -17.50 -37.52
CA THR A 131 15.88 -17.68 -38.96
C THR A 131 17.30 -18.16 -39.31
N GLU A 132 17.48 -19.47 -39.39
CA GLU A 132 18.55 -20.05 -40.20
C GLU A 132 18.10 -19.97 -41.67
N SER A 133 18.66 -19.02 -42.42
CA SER A 133 18.60 -19.02 -43.88
C SER A 133 19.84 -19.72 -44.43
N HIS A 134 19.57 -20.74 -45.24
CA HIS A 134 20.50 -21.64 -45.89
C HIS A 134 20.97 -21.12 -47.27
#